data_AF-A0A4P8HPX6-F1
#
_entry.id   AF-A0A4P8HPX6-F1
#
_cell.length_a   1.000
_cell.length_b   1.000
_cell.length_c   1.000
_cell.angle_alpha   90.00
_cell.angle_beta   90.00
_cell.angle_gamma   90.00
#
_symmetry.space_group_name_H-M   'P 1'
#
loop_
_entity.id
_entity.type
_entity.pdbx_description
1 polymer ?
#
loop_
_entity_poly.entity_id
_entity_poly.type
_entity_poly.pdbx_seq_one_letter_code
_entity_poly.pdbx_strand_id
1 'polypeptide(L)' 'MNIYRAEGLAAYAEYAKAAGEEYAVAHELAQCAKVEVYHLLAAELFIRVKEARQAATVAFEKLTRFEGEMAVGR' A
#
# COMPACT_ATOMS: atom_id res chain seq x y z
N MET A 1 -13.37 11.16 17.91
CA MET A 1 -12.45 10.92 16.78
C MET A 1 -11.70 9.63 17.09
N ASN A 2 -12.21 8.48 16.64
CA ASN A 2 -11.72 7.15 17.08
C ASN A 2 -10.41 6.69 16.41
N ILE A 3 -9.91 7.45 15.43
CA ILE A 3 -8.58 7.27 14.81
C ILE A 3 -7.41 7.44 15.79
N TYR A 4 -7.63 8.02 16.98
CA TYR A 4 -6.61 8.17 18.03
C TYR A 4 -6.48 6.96 18.95
N ARG A 5 -7.30 5.90 18.76
CA ARG A 5 -7.07 4.63 19.47
C ARG A 5 -5.76 4.02 18.95
N ALA A 6 -4.98 3.40 19.84
CA ALA A 6 -3.68 2.81 19.50
C ALA A 6 -3.77 1.82 18.32
N GLU A 7 -4.86 1.03 18.26
CA GLU A 7 -5.15 0.10 17.17
C GLU A 7 -5.40 0.81 15.83
N GLY A 8 -6.13 1.94 15.85
CA GLY A 8 -6.37 2.76 14.67
C GLY A 8 -5.08 3.43 14.17
N LEU A 9 -4.28 4.00 15.09
CA LEU A 9 -2.98 4.60 14.75
C LEU A 9 -2.02 3.56 14.14
N ALA A 10 -2.00 2.34 14.66
CA ALA A 10 -1.20 1.25 14.12
C ALA A 10 -1.66 0.84 12.71
N ALA A 11 -2.97 0.70 12.49
CA ALA A 11 -3.53 0.37 11.18
C ALA A 11 -3.27 1.47 10.13
N TYR A 12 -3.40 2.74 10.51
CA TYR A 12 -3.08 3.88 9.65
C TYR A 12 -1.58 3.94 9.33
N ALA A 13 -0.70 3.67 10.30
CA ALA A 13 0.74 3.64 10.07
C ALA A 13 1.16 2.46 9.15
N GLU A 14 0.56 1.29 9.33
CA GLU A 14 0.78 0.12 8.46
C GLU A 14 0.35 0.41 7.01
N TYR A 15 -0.81 1.03 6.83
CA TYR A 15 -1.28 1.45 5.51
C TYR A 15 -0.39 2.53 4.88
N ALA A 16 -0.03 3.58 5.63
CA ALA A 16 0.81 4.66 5.12
C ALA A 16 2.20 4.15 4.66
N LYS A 17 2.78 3.20 5.40
CA LYS A 17 4.03 2.55 5.03
C LYS A 17 3.87 1.73 3.74
N ALA A 18 2.86 0.86 3.67
CA ALA A 18 2.63 0.02 2.50
C ALA A 18 2.34 0.85 1.23
N ALA A 19 1.56 1.93 1.36
CA ALA A 19 1.29 2.86 0.27
C ALA A 19 2.57 3.59 -0.18
N GLY A 20 3.43 4.02 0.75
CA GLY A 20 4.71 4.64 0.43
C GLY A 20 5.64 3.72 -0.38
N GLU A 21 5.69 2.43 -0.01
CA GLU A 21 6.45 1.41 -0.73
C GLU A 21 5.86 1.17 -2.14
N GLU A 22 4.53 1.09 -2.28
CA GLU A 22 3.86 1.01 -3.60
C GLU A 22 4.24 2.18 -4.51
N TYR A 23 4.17 3.42 -3.99
CA TYR A 23 4.50 4.62 -4.76
C TYR A 23 5.96 4.68 -5.18
N ALA A 24 6.88 4.24 -4.32
CA ALA A 24 8.31 4.22 -4.65
C ALA A 24 8.61 3.26 -5.81
N VAL A 25 8.09 2.03 -5.76
CA VAL A 25 8.32 1.04 -6.82
C VAL A 25 7.60 1.44 -8.11
N ALA A 26 6.40 2.04 -8.02
CA ALA A 26 5.70 2.58 -9.20
C ALA A 26 6.49 3.72 -9.86
N HIS A 27 7.17 4.56 -9.06
CA HIS A 27 8.05 5.59 -9.59
C HIS A 27 9.26 4.98 -10.32
N GLU A 28 9.92 3.98 -9.74
CA GLU A 28 11.03 3.25 -10.37
C GLU A 28 10.62 2.62 -11.71
N LEU A 29 9.44 2.00 -11.75
CA LEU A 29 8.88 1.43 -12.98
C LEU A 29 8.62 2.51 -14.04
N ALA A 30 8.07 3.66 -13.65
CA ALA A 30 7.82 4.78 -14.56
C ALA A 30 9.12 5.37 -15.16
N GLN A 31 10.22 5.35 -14.40
CA GLN A 31 11.54 5.74 -14.93
C GLN A 31 12.10 4.69 -15.88
N CYS A 32 11.89 3.40 -15.61
CA CYS A 32 12.32 2.32 -16.52
C CYS A 32 11.53 2.32 -17.84
N ALA A 33 10.23 2.65 -17.82
CA ALA A 33 9.43 2.79 -19.03
C ALA A 33 9.89 3.94 -19.94
N LYS A 34 10.54 4.97 -19.39
CA LYS A 34 11.16 6.07 -20.17
C LYS A 34 12.46 5.67 -20.84
N VAL A 35 13.08 4.58 -20.42
CA VAL A 35 14.35 4.08 -20.96
C VAL A 35 14.07 2.72 -21.60
N GLU A 36 13.79 2.71 -22.89
CA GLU A 36 13.33 1.57 -23.71
C GLU A 36 14.20 0.29 -23.66
N VAL A 37 15.28 0.24 -22.89
CA VAL A 37 16.30 -0.83 -22.91
C VAL A 37 16.13 -1.83 -21.74
N TYR A 38 15.27 -1.56 -20.76
CA TYR A 38 15.23 -2.30 -19.50
C TYR A 38 14.09 -3.33 -19.39
N HIS A 39 13.81 -4.10 -20.43
CA HIS A 39 12.66 -5.03 -20.45
C HIS A 39 12.65 -6.06 -19.31
N LEU A 40 13.82 -6.58 -18.91
CA LEU A 40 13.94 -7.54 -17.80
C LEU A 40 13.77 -6.87 -16.42
N LEU A 41 14.34 -5.68 -16.23
CA LEU A 41 14.20 -4.90 -15.01
C LEU A 41 12.77 -4.36 -14.84
N ALA A 42 12.11 -3.98 -15.94
CA ALA A 42 10.72 -3.57 -15.94
C ALA A 42 9.77 -4.71 -15.53
N ALA A 43 10.05 -5.95 -15.94
CA ALA A 43 9.27 -7.12 -15.51
C ALA A 43 9.41 -7.38 -13.99
N GLU A 44 10.63 -7.30 -13.46
CA GLU A 44 10.88 -7.43 -12.02
C GLU A 44 10.22 -6.31 -11.21
N LEU A 45 10.32 -5.06 -11.69
CA LEU A 45 9.65 -3.93 -11.07
C LEU A 45 8.12 -4.07 -11.10
N PHE A 46 7.55 -4.62 -12.17
CA PHE A 46 6.10 -4.88 -12.24
C PHE A 46 5.65 -5.91 -11.20
N ILE A 47 6.45 -6.95 -10.97
CA ILE A 47 6.20 -7.94 -9.91
C ILE A 47 6.23 -7.25 -8.54
N ARG A 48 7.27 -6.46 -8.26
CA ARG A 48 7.41 -5.72 -6.99
C ARG A 48 6.28 -4.71 -6.76
N VAL A 49 5.81 -4.00 -7.80
CA VAL A 49 4.64 -3.09 -7.71
C VAL A 49 3.38 -3.89 -7.36
N LYS A 50 3.18 -5.04 -8.01
CA LYS A 50 2.00 -5.88 -7.75
C LYS A 50 1.98 -6.43 -6.34
N GLU A 51 3.12 -6.86 -5.80
CA GLU A 51 3.26 -7.31 -4.42
C GLU A 51 3.01 -6.17 -3.42
N ALA A 52 3.59 -4.99 -3.67
CA ALA A 52 3.35 -3.80 -2.84
C ALA A 52 1.86 -3.38 -2.83
N ARG A 53 1.21 -3.39 -4.01
CA ARG A 53 -0.23 -3.15 -4.18
C ARG A 53 -1.08 -4.13 -3.36
N GLN A 54 -0.71 -5.41 -3.35
CA GLN A 54 -1.41 -6.43 -2.57
C GLN A 54 -1.26 -6.17 -1.06
N ALA A 55 -0.05 -5.84 -0.60
CA ALA A 55 0.18 -5.49 0.80
C ALA A 55 -0.63 -4.25 1.23
N ALA A 56 -0.66 -3.21 0.38
CA ALA A 56 -1.46 -2.01 0.62
C ALA A 56 -2.97 -2.31 0.67
N THR A 57 -3.46 -3.18 -0.21
CA THR A 57 -4.86 -3.62 -0.22
C THR A 57 -5.23 -4.34 1.08
N VAL A 58 -4.38 -5.29 1.53
CA VAL A 58 -4.61 -6.02 2.79
C VAL A 58 -4.61 -5.07 3.99
N ALA A 59 -3.69 -4.11 4.04
CA ALA A 59 -3.66 -3.10 5.10
C ALA A 59 -4.92 -2.22 5.07
N PHE A 60 -5.40 -1.85 3.88
CA PHE A 60 -6.63 -1.08 3.71
C PHE A 60 -7.89 -1.86 4.14
N GLU A 61 -7.95 -3.16 3.88
CA GLU A 61 -9.05 -4.02 4.35
C GLU A 61 -9.10 -4.09 5.87
N LYS A 62 -7.95 -4.20 6.54
CA LYS A 62 -7.86 -4.14 8.01
C LYS A 62 -8.37 -2.81 8.55
N LEU A 63 -7.98 -1.70 7.92
CA LEU A 63 -8.43 -0.36 8.27
C LEU A 63 -9.95 -0.23 8.14
N THR A 64 -10.49 -0.66 7.00
CA THR A 64 -11.93 -0.61 6.69
C THR A 64 -12.73 -1.47 7.68
N ARG A 65 -12.20 -2.64 8.05
CA ARG A 65 -12.80 -3.52 9.05
C ARG A 65 -12.82 -2.87 10.43
N PHE A 66 -11.71 -2.25 10.86
CA PHE A 66 -11.66 -1.50 12.12
C PHE A 66 -12.68 -0.35 12.13
N GLU A 67 -12.80 0.40 11.03
CA GLU A 67 -13.81 1.46 10.91
C GLU A 67 -15.25 0.92 10.94
N GLY A 68 -15.51 -0.22 10.31
CA GLY A 68 -16.80 -0.90 10.32
C GLY A 68 -17.19 -1.49 11.68
N GLU A 69 -16.27 -2.15 12.38
CA GLU A 69 -16.49 -2.68 13.74
C GLU A 69 -16.80 -1.54 14.74
N MET A 70 -16.15 -0.40 14.58
CA MET A 70 -16.46 0.80 15.37
C MET A 70 -17.77 1.50 14.98
N ALA A 71 -18.32 1.21 13.80
CA ALA A 71 -19.63 1.71 13.37
C ALA A 71 -20.78 0.85 13.93
N VAL A 72 -20.57 -0.46 14.10
CA VAL A 72 -21.56 -1.42 14.62
C VAL A 72 -21.59 -1.46 16.15
N GLY A 73 -20.49 -1.14 16.83
CA GLY A 73 -20.41 -1.08 18.30
C GLY A 73 -20.95 0.20 18.95
N ARG A 74 -21.91 0.90 18.32
CA ARG A 74 -22.57 2.10 18.86
C ARG A 74 -24.05 1.86 19.11
#